data_AF-A0A8S9X006-F1
#
_entry.id   AF-A0A8S9X006-F1
#
_cell.length_a   1.000
_cell.length_b   1.000
_cell.length_c   1.000
_cell.angle_alpha   90.00
_cell.angle_beta   90.00
_cell.angle_gamma   90.00
#
_symmetry.space_group_name_H-M   'P 1'
#
loop_
_entity.id
_entity.type
_entity.pdbx_description
1 polymer ?
#
loop_
_entity_poly.entity_id
_entity_poly.type
_entity_poly.pdbx_seq_one_letter_code
_entity_poly.pdbx_strand_id
1 'polypeptide(L)' 'MVDYYRDKDQFVLETDGTDYWLEVKRCKLEFSGHYLLEATNLHGTAKARFSLQVFAKGYGFSKMFNGLRK' A
#
# COMPACT_ATOMS: atom_id res chain seq x y z
N MET A 1 6.31 1.01 21.19
CA MET A 1 5.53 2.22 20.82
C MET A 1 5.88 2.50 19.38
N VAL A 2 4.87 2.58 18.52
CA VAL A 2 4.90 2.14 17.11
C VAL A 2 5.86 2.96 16.25
N ASP A 3 6.89 2.32 15.68
CA ASP A 3 7.86 2.87 14.71
C ASP A 3 7.22 3.34 13.37
N TYR A 4 5.88 3.40 13.26
CA TYR A 4 5.16 3.76 12.02
C TYR A 4 5.57 5.12 11.45
N TYR A 5 5.96 6.07 12.31
CA TYR A 5 6.43 7.39 11.87
C TYR A 5 7.91 7.39 11.43
N ARG A 6 8.69 6.40 11.87
CA ARG A 6 10.12 6.28 11.54
C ARG A 6 10.33 5.89 10.08
N ASP A 7 9.42 5.09 9.54
CA ASP A 7 9.46 4.63 8.15
C ASP A 7 8.64 5.50 7.19
N LYS A 8 8.22 6.72 7.59
CA LYS A 8 7.44 7.62 6.73
C LYS A 8 8.12 7.89 5.38
N ASP A 9 9.44 8.03 5.37
CA ASP A 9 10.24 8.22 4.16
C ASP A 9 10.18 7.04 3.18
N GLN A 10 9.72 5.87 3.63
CA GLN A 10 9.53 4.72 2.76
C GLN A 10 8.28 4.83 1.89
N PHE A 11 7.32 5.68 2.25
CA PHE A 11 6.08 5.87 1.52
C PHE A 11 6.13 7.21 0.80
N VAL A 12 6.38 7.16 -0.51
CA VAL A 12 6.49 8.35 -1.35
C VAL A 12 5.25 8.45 -2.22
N LEU A 13 4.55 9.57 -2.12
CA LEU A 13 3.45 9.90 -3.01
C LEU A 13 4.01 10.75 -4.15
N GLU A 14 4.01 10.19 -5.34
CA GLU A 14 4.33 10.89 -6.58
C GLU A 14 3.04 11.32 -7.29
N THR A 15 3.10 12.41 -8.03
CA THR A 15 1.95 12.93 -8.78
C THR A 15 2.38 13.41 -10.16
N ASP A 16 1.56 13.07 -11.16
CA ASP A 16 1.67 13.57 -12.53
C ASP A 16 0.29 14.05 -12.97
N GLY A 17 0.05 15.36 -12.83
CA GLY A 17 -1.25 15.96 -13.14
C GLY A 17 -2.39 15.41 -12.27
N THR A 18 -3.25 14.58 -12.88
CA THR A 18 -4.40 13.93 -12.22
C THR A 18 -4.08 12.56 -11.64
N ASP A 19 -2.92 12.00 -11.99
CA ASP A 19 -2.52 10.67 -11.59
C ASP A 19 -1.64 10.73 -10.34
N TYR A 20 -1.89 9.79 -9.42
CA TYR A 20 -1.21 9.67 -8.14
C TYR A 20 -0.65 8.27 -7.98
N TRP A 21 0.61 8.17 -7.58
CA TRP A 21 1.32 6.92 -7.39
C TRP A 21 1.89 6.84 -5.97
N LEU A 22 1.65 5.71 -5.29
CA LEU A 22 2.28 5.41 -4.01
C LEU A 22 3.46 4.46 -4.24
N GLU A 23 4.68 4.98 -4.12
CA GLU A 23 5.89 4.17 -4.11
C GLU A 23 6.23 3.76 -2.66
N VAL A 24 6.39 2.46 -2.43
CA VAL A 24 6.86 1.94 -1.14
C VAL A 24 8.30 1.46 -1.28
N LYS A 25 9.25 2.28 -0.83
CA LYS A 25 10.69 1.98 -0.84
C LYS A 25 11.03 0.94 0.23
N ARG A 26 12.00 0.07 -0.09
CA ARG A 26 12.54 -0.96 0.81
C ARG A 26 11.44 -1.69 1.61
N CYS A 27 10.45 -2.23 0.89
CA CYS A 27 9.29 -2.92 1.47
C CYS A 27 9.68 -3.90 2.59
N LYS A 28 9.02 -3.76 3.74
CA LYS A 28 9.16 -4.64 4.91
C LYS A 28 7.89 -5.47 5.09
N LEU A 29 8.02 -6.63 5.75
CA LEU A 29 6.86 -7.47 6.11
C LEU A 29 5.80 -6.72 6.92
N GLU A 30 6.27 -5.81 7.79
CA GLU A 30 5.47 -4.94 8.65
C GLU A 30 4.61 -3.93 7.88
N PHE A 31 4.88 -3.72 6.59
CA PHE A 31 4.05 -2.90 5.71
C PHE A 31 2.83 -3.68 5.16
N SER A 32 2.61 -4.92 5.58
CA SER A 32 1.37 -5.62 5.28
C SER A 32 0.23 -5.02 6.10
N GLY A 33 -0.90 -4.71 5.47
CA GLY A 33 -2.03 -4.12 6.17
C GLY A 33 -3.13 -3.59 5.25
N HIS A 34 -4.11 -2.94 5.87
CA HIS A 34 -5.20 -2.26 5.17
C HIS A 34 -4.88 -0.78 5.06
N TYR A 35 -4.89 -0.29 3.84
CA TYR A 35 -4.57 1.08 3.48
C TYR A 35 -5.82 1.82 3.00
N LEU A 36 -5.83 3.12 3.21
CA LEU A 36 -6.85 4.04 2.73
C LEU A 36 -6.15 5.13 1.91
N LEU A 37 -6.44 5.18 0.62
CA LEU A 37 -6.11 6.31 -0.23
C LEU A 37 -7.22 7.36 -0.08
N GLU A 38 -6.84 8.63 0.08
CA GLU A 38 -7.75 9.76 0.14
C GLU A 38 -7.25 10.84 -0.81
N ALA A 39 -8.11 11.27 -1.73
CA ALA A 39 -7.84 12.35 -2.68
C ALA A 39 -8.88 13.46 -2.50
N THR A 40 -8.42 14.67 -2.23
CA THR A 40 -9.30 15.83 -1.94
C THR A 40 -9.05 16.94 -2.95
N ASN A 41 -10.12 17.48 -3.52
CA ASN A 41 -10.11 18.67 -4.37
C ASN A 41 -11.15 19.69 -3.90
N LEU A 42 -11.33 20.81 -4.60
CA LEU A 42 -12.29 21.86 -4.24
C LEU A 42 -13.75 21.36 -4.15
N HIS A 43 -14.08 20.27 -4.83
CA HIS A 43 -15.44 19.74 -4.94
C HIS A 43 -15.74 18.62 -3.95
N GLY A 44 -14.72 18.05 -3.29
CA GLY A 44 -14.91 17.01 -2.28
C GLY A 44 -13.74 16.05 -2.17
N THR A 45 -14.02 14.90 -1.56
CA THR A 45 -13.02 13.88 -1.23
C THR A 45 -13.45 12.51 -1.75
N ALA A 46 -12.56 11.86 -2.50
CA ALA A 46 -12.70 10.46 -2.88
C ALA A 46 -11.82 9.58 -1.97
N LYS A 47 -12.30 8.38 -1.65
CA LYS A 47 -11.59 7.42 -0.79
C LYS A 47 -11.58 6.03 -1.42
N ALA A 48 -10.42 5.36 -1.39
CA ALA A 48 -10.27 3.98 -1.85
C ALA A 48 -9.55 3.14 -0.79
N ARG A 49 -10.07 1.95 -0.49
CA ARG A 49 -9.47 1.02 0.47
C ARG A 49 -8.81 -0.14 -0.27
N PHE A 50 -7.60 -0.51 0.13
CA PHE A 50 -6.89 -1.66 -0.44
C PHE A 50 -6.11 -2.40 0.64
N SER A 51 -5.74 -3.65 0.34
CA SER A 51 -4.91 -4.47 1.23
C SER A 51 -3.57 -4.71 0.57
N LEU A 52 -2.48 -4.37 1.25
CA LEU A 52 -1.13 -4.67 0.83
C LEU A 52 -0.63 -5.87 1.63
N GLN A 53 -0.04 -6.84 0.95
CA GLN A 53 0.61 -7.97 1.60
C GLN A 53 2.02 -8.13 1.07
N VAL A 54 2.99 -7.96 1.96
CA VAL A 54 4.41 -8.09 1.66
C VAL A 54 4.87 -9.47 2.09
N PHE A 55 5.54 -10.17 1.19
CA PHE A 55 6.06 -11.51 1.44
C PHE A 55 7.58 -11.53 1.38
N ALA A 56 8.20 -12.31 2.28
CA ALA A 56 9.60 -12.62 2.19
C ALA A 56 9.82 -13.65 1.08
N LYS A 57 10.96 -13.53 0.39
CA LYS A 57 11.38 -14.51 -0.62
C LYS A 57 11.40 -15.91 0.02
N GLY A 58 10.66 -16.84 -0.57
CA GLY A 58 10.54 -18.23 -0.10
C GLY A 58 9.32 -18.56 0.76
N TYR A 59 8.48 -17.58 1.16
CA TYR A 59 7.35 -17.82 2.07
C TYR A 59 5.94 -17.57 1.49
N GLY A 60 5.78 -17.02 0.28
CA GLY A 60 4.54 -16.28 0.00
C GLY A 60 3.65 -16.63 -1.20
N PHE A 61 4.12 -17.31 -2.25
CA PHE A 61 3.35 -17.28 -3.52
C PHE A 61 2.63 -18.56 -3.92
N SER A 62 3.08 -19.76 -3.51
CA SER A 62 2.49 -21.00 -4.04
C SER A 62 1.16 -21.41 -3.39
N LYS A 63 0.80 -20.85 -2.22
CA LYS A 63 -0.35 -21.36 -1.44
C LYS A 63 -1.63 -20.53 -1.55
N MET A 64 -1.59 -19.33 -2.14
CA MET A 64 -2.70 -18.35 -2.00
C MET A 64 -3.54 -18.13 -3.26
N PHE A 65 -3.03 -18.37 -4.46
CA PHE A 65 -3.80 -18.21 -5.71
C PHE A 65 -4.78 -19.37 -6.02
N ASN A 66 -4.72 -20.49 -5.28
CA ASN A 66 -5.65 -21.60 -5.46
C ASN A 66 -7.06 -21.33 -4.90
N GLY A 67 -7.27 -20.21 -4.20
CA GLY A 67 -8.57 -19.82 -3.61
C GLY A 67 -9.31 -18.69 -4.31
N LEU A 68 -8.72 -18.05 -5.33
CA LEU A 68 -9.30 -16.86 -6.00
C LEU A 68 -9.68 -17.08 -7.47
N ARG A 69 -9.74 -18.33 -7.93
CA ARG A 69 -10.44 -18.68 -9.17
C ARG A 69 -11.85 -19.17 -8.81
N LYS A 70 -12.83 -18.27 -8.88
CA LYS A 70 -14.22 -18.63 -9.15
C LYS A 70 -14.55 -18.19 -10.56
#